data_AF-A0A0D2EID9-F1
#
_entry.id   AF-A0A0D2EID9-F1
#
_cell.length_a   1.000
_cell.length_b   1.000
_cell.length_c   1.000
_cell.angle_alpha   90.00
_cell.angle_beta   90.00
_cell.angle_gamma   90.00
#
_symmetry.space_group_name_H-M   'P 1'
#
loop_
_entity.id
_entity.type
_entity.pdbx_description
1 polymer ?
#
loop_
_entity_poly.entity_id
_entity_poly.type
_entity_poly.pdbx_seq_one_letter_code
_entity_poly.pdbx_strand_id
1 'polypeptide(L)'
;MPLIKPSAVLLSLVCAASSILGIFSANPIVGGPSAEPASYTLEAVHQFLNFIWLENLSIPSTGEIVATDISNGVIYLVYPAENPTPASAIAQLPPGTCLTGIAELRPDVFYVQSVDGFVYNFTFTPGSATLWEVDLRDSARGAVVTKVLSMPENKVPNGL
;
A
#
# COMPACT_ATOMS: atom_id res chain seq x y z
N MET A 1 45.81 -48.35 -9.33
CA MET A 1 45.03 -48.29 -8.06
C MET A 1 45.22 -46.91 -7.44
N PRO A 2 44.19 -46.30 -6.83
CA PRO A 2 42.94 -45.92 -7.48
C PRO A 2 42.65 -44.40 -7.33
N LEU A 3 41.78 -43.93 -8.22
CA LEU A 3 41.27 -42.57 -8.34
C LEU A 3 40.32 -42.27 -7.16
N ILE A 4 40.74 -41.39 -6.25
CA ILE A 4 39.99 -41.01 -5.05
C ILE A 4 38.79 -40.16 -5.47
N LYS A 5 37.58 -40.70 -5.33
CA LYS A 5 36.31 -39.98 -5.52
C LYS A 5 36.09 -39.07 -4.30
N PRO A 6 35.89 -37.75 -4.48
CA PRO A 6 35.66 -36.86 -3.35
C PRO A 6 34.34 -37.22 -2.66
N SER A 7 34.45 -37.72 -1.44
CA SER A 7 33.31 -38.09 -0.60
C SER A 7 32.57 -36.83 -0.15
N ALA A 8 31.24 -36.90 -0.20
CA ALA A 8 30.27 -35.87 0.18
C ALA A 8 30.38 -35.33 1.62
N VAL A 9 31.39 -35.74 2.38
CA VAL A 9 31.68 -35.32 3.75
C VAL A 9 32.08 -33.84 3.82
N LEU A 10 32.68 -33.28 2.76
CA LEU A 10 33.11 -31.88 2.77
C LEU A 10 31.94 -30.87 2.72
N LEU A 11 30.79 -31.26 2.16
CA LEU A 11 29.63 -30.36 2.06
C LEU A 11 28.82 -30.31 3.36
N SER A 12 28.85 -31.39 4.17
CA SER A 12 28.17 -31.44 5.47
C SER A 12 28.84 -30.55 6.51
N LEU A 13 30.15 -30.32 6.41
CA LEU A 13 30.91 -29.53 7.39
C LEU A 13 30.64 -28.03 7.27
N VAL A 14 30.27 -27.53 6.08
CA VAL A 14 29.99 -26.10 5.86
C VAL A 14 28.61 -25.71 6.44
N CYS A 15 27.64 -26.62 6.50
CA CYS A 15 26.34 -26.34 7.13
C CYS A 15 26.37 -26.43 8.67
N ALA A 16 27.30 -27.20 9.25
CA ALA A 16 27.36 -27.38 10.71
C ALA A 16 28.14 -26.28 11.44
N ALA A 17 28.97 -25.50 10.75
CA ALA A 17 29.81 -24.48 11.38
C ALA A 17 29.13 -23.12 11.60
N SER A 18 27.96 -22.86 11.02
CA SER A 18 27.26 -21.57 11.17
C SER A 18 26.26 -21.52 12.34
N SER A 19 26.07 -22.62 13.07
CA SER A 19 25.05 -22.70 14.14
C SER A 19 25.58 -22.47 15.57
N ILE A 20 26.86 -22.14 15.77
CA ILE A 20 27.44 -22.06 17.14
C ILE A 20 27.71 -20.62 17.63
N LEU A 21 27.44 -19.56 16.84
CA LEU A 21 27.63 -18.17 17.30
C LEU A 21 26.33 -17.45 17.73
N GLY A 22 25.31 -18.19 18.15
CA GLY A 22 24.04 -17.63 18.66
C GLY A 22 23.98 -17.38 20.18
N ILE A 23 25.05 -17.68 20.94
CA ILE A 23 25.05 -17.52 22.39
C ILE A 23 26.01 -16.38 22.78
N PHE A 24 25.57 -15.15 22.61
CA PHE A 24 26.11 -14.03 23.39
C PHE A 24 24.96 -13.18 23.92
N SER A 25 24.68 -13.43 25.21
CA SER A 25 24.18 -12.48 26.20
C SER A 25 23.11 -11.50 25.73
N ALA A 26 21.86 -11.78 26.08
CA ALA A 26 20.90 -10.73 26.40
C ALA A 26 21.46 -9.90 27.58
N ASN A 27 22.38 -8.98 27.28
CA ASN A 27 22.63 -7.88 28.18
C ASN A 27 21.34 -7.07 28.15
N PRO A 28 20.66 -6.82 29.30
CA PRO A 28 19.68 -5.77 29.32
C PRO A 28 20.42 -4.53 28.83
N ILE A 29 19.91 -3.92 27.76
CA ILE A 29 20.42 -2.65 27.26
C ILE A 29 20.28 -1.69 28.45
N VAL A 30 21.37 -1.52 29.20
CA VAL A 30 21.54 -0.52 30.23
C VAL A 30 21.19 0.78 29.52
N GLY A 31 20.12 1.42 29.98
CA GLY A 31 19.39 2.47 29.28
C GLY A 31 20.32 3.31 28.40
N GLY A 32 20.26 3.06 27.08
CA GLY A 32 20.75 4.03 26.12
C GLY A 32 20.07 5.36 26.42
N PRO A 33 20.72 6.51 26.16
CA PRO A 33 20.11 7.81 26.41
C PRO A 33 18.68 7.75 25.89
N SER A 34 17.72 8.02 26.78
CA SER A 34 16.31 8.14 26.41
C SER A 34 16.30 8.96 25.15
N ALA A 35 15.97 8.35 24.00
CA ALA A 35 15.80 9.11 22.79
C ALA A 35 14.73 10.14 23.17
N GLU A 36 15.11 11.41 23.21
CA GLU A 36 14.15 12.50 23.41
C GLU A 36 13.01 12.23 22.43
N PRO A 37 11.75 12.19 22.89
CA PRO A 37 10.65 11.90 22.01
C PRO A 37 10.73 12.86 20.83
N ALA A 38 10.78 12.30 19.63
CA ALA A 38 10.80 13.11 18.43
C ALA A 38 9.57 14.04 18.46
N SER A 39 9.84 15.35 18.39
CA SER A 39 8.77 16.35 18.36
C SER A 39 8.25 16.45 16.94
N TYR A 40 7.01 16.00 16.72
CA TYR A 40 6.31 16.16 15.45
C TYR A 40 5.25 17.24 15.58
N THR A 41 5.16 18.11 14.58
CA THR A 41 4.03 19.02 14.43
C THR A 41 2.93 18.31 13.64
N LEU A 42 1.73 18.26 14.20
CA LEU A 42 0.55 17.78 13.46
C LEU A 42 -0.05 18.96 12.69
N GLU A 43 -0.20 18.80 11.39
CA GLU A 43 -0.83 19.80 10.52
C GLU A 43 -1.80 19.15 9.53
N ALA A 44 -2.80 19.93 9.11
CA ALA A 44 -3.71 19.51 8.06
C ALA A 44 -3.03 19.70 6.70
N VAL A 45 -2.80 18.60 5.97
CA VAL A 45 -2.21 18.63 4.63
C VAL A 45 -3.17 19.26 3.62
N HIS A 46 -4.40 18.76 3.56
CA HIS A 46 -5.43 19.27 2.65
C HIS A 46 -6.82 18.98 3.21
N GLN A 47 -7.74 19.93 3.07
CA GLN A 47 -9.13 19.78 3.48
C GLN A 47 -10.03 19.79 2.24
N PHE A 48 -10.62 18.64 1.93
CA PHE A 48 -11.62 18.52 0.87
C PHE A 48 -12.97 19.10 1.32
N LEU A 49 -13.84 19.39 0.33
CA LEU A 49 -15.23 19.79 0.58
C LEU A 49 -16.02 18.68 1.29
N ASN A 50 -17.15 19.05 1.88
CA ASN A 50 -18.06 18.10 2.54
C ASN A 50 -18.49 16.97 1.59
N PHE A 51 -18.77 15.80 2.18
CA PHE A 51 -19.19 14.58 1.48
C PHE A 51 -18.14 13.92 0.57
N ILE A 52 -16.87 14.33 0.70
CA ILE A 52 -15.72 13.56 0.23
C ILE A 52 -15.21 12.75 1.42
N TRP A 53 -15.29 11.43 1.32
CA TRP A 53 -14.82 10.53 2.36
C TRP A 53 -13.55 9.83 1.88
N LEU A 54 -12.40 10.40 2.23
CA LEU A 54 -11.12 9.72 2.04
C LEU A 54 -10.98 8.62 3.10
N GLU A 55 -10.92 7.37 2.66
CA GLU A 55 -10.86 6.22 3.58
C GLU A 55 -9.53 5.46 3.48
N ASN A 56 -8.94 5.38 2.29
CA ASN A 56 -7.58 4.83 2.11
C ASN A 56 -6.67 5.82 1.39
N LEU A 57 -5.37 5.63 1.63
CA LEU A 57 -4.31 6.34 0.92
C LEU A 57 -3.06 5.47 0.79
N SER A 58 -2.22 5.81 -0.19
CA SER A 58 -0.86 5.30 -0.35
C SER A 58 0.08 6.46 -0.64
N ILE A 59 1.31 6.38 -0.14
CA ILE A 59 2.35 7.42 -0.33
C ILE A 59 3.52 6.78 -1.09
N PRO A 60 3.65 6.99 -2.41
CA PRO A 60 4.84 6.57 -3.16
C PRO A 60 6.11 7.26 -2.66
N SER A 61 7.27 6.75 -3.08
CA SER A 61 8.59 7.27 -2.68
C SER A 61 8.86 8.73 -3.03
N THR A 62 8.11 9.28 -3.99
CA THR A 62 8.14 10.67 -4.44
C THR A 62 7.42 11.63 -3.47
N GLY A 63 6.57 11.10 -2.58
CA GLY A 63 6.00 11.84 -1.46
C GLY A 63 4.63 12.46 -1.72
N GLU A 64 4.07 12.32 -2.91
CA GLU A 64 2.65 12.61 -3.15
C GLU A 64 1.76 11.63 -2.37
N ILE A 65 0.51 12.01 -2.16
CA ILE A 65 -0.48 11.15 -1.52
C ILE A 65 -1.51 10.75 -2.57
N VAL A 66 -1.63 9.46 -2.84
CA VAL A 66 -2.72 8.89 -3.65
C VAL A 66 -3.82 8.47 -2.69
N ALA A 67 -4.96 9.17 -2.71
CA ALA A 67 -6.07 8.94 -1.78
C ALA A 67 -7.33 8.51 -2.52
N THR A 68 -8.14 7.64 -1.91
CA THR A 68 -9.38 7.12 -2.50
C THR A 68 -10.60 7.66 -1.77
N ASP A 69 -11.54 8.23 -2.52
CA ASP A 69 -12.87 8.57 -2.02
C ASP A 69 -13.80 7.37 -2.12
N ILE A 70 -14.12 6.78 -0.96
CA ILE A 70 -15.01 5.61 -0.86
C ILE A 70 -16.45 5.95 -1.28
N SER A 71 -16.84 7.22 -1.24
CA SER A 71 -18.23 7.62 -1.47
C SER A 71 -18.56 7.92 -2.93
N ASN A 72 -17.58 8.38 -3.72
CA ASN A 72 -17.81 8.84 -5.09
C ASN A 72 -16.99 8.09 -6.16
N GLY A 73 -16.12 7.13 -5.79
CA GLY A 73 -15.33 6.40 -6.79
C GLY A 73 -14.19 7.22 -7.39
N VAL A 74 -13.70 8.24 -6.67
CA VAL A 74 -12.65 9.17 -7.13
C VAL A 74 -11.31 8.78 -6.52
N ILE A 75 -10.25 8.84 -7.33
CA ILE A 75 -8.87 8.78 -6.84
C ILE A 75 -8.27 10.17 -6.97
N TYR A 76 -7.71 10.67 -5.88
CA TYR A 76 -7.05 11.95 -5.78
C TYR A 76 -5.54 11.80 -5.67
N LEU A 77 -4.81 12.73 -6.27
CA LEU A 77 -3.39 12.95 -6.03
C LEU A 77 -3.22 14.28 -5.30
N VAL A 78 -2.52 14.27 -4.18
CA VAL A 78 -2.28 15.43 -3.31
C VAL A 78 -0.78 15.66 -3.19
N TYR A 79 -0.33 16.91 -3.30
CA TYR A 79 1.09 17.28 -3.28
C TYR A 79 1.43 18.02 -1.97
N PRO A 80 1.72 17.30 -0.87
CA PRO A 80 1.86 17.89 0.47
C PRO A 80 3.02 18.88 0.61
N ALA A 81 4.03 18.80 -0.27
CA ALA A 81 5.20 19.68 -0.23
C ALA A 81 4.93 21.08 -0.82
N GLU A 82 3.82 21.27 -1.55
CA GLU A 82 3.45 22.54 -2.15
C GLU A 82 2.53 23.36 -1.22
N ASN A 83 2.63 24.69 -1.31
CA ASN A 83 1.80 25.61 -0.53
C ASN A 83 1.20 26.71 -1.44
N PRO A 84 -0.14 26.77 -1.59
CA PRO A 84 -1.13 25.86 -1.00
C PRO A 84 -1.02 24.45 -1.56
N THR A 85 -1.33 23.44 -0.77
CA THR A 85 -1.29 22.03 -1.18
C THR A 85 -2.36 21.75 -2.25
N PRO A 86 -1.97 21.51 -3.51
CA PRO A 86 -2.92 21.18 -4.56
C PRO A 86 -3.39 19.73 -4.42
N ALA A 87 -4.63 19.49 -4.80
CA ALA A 87 -5.22 18.17 -4.94
C ALA A 87 -5.97 18.09 -6.26
N SER A 88 -5.77 17.00 -7.02
CA SER A 88 -6.43 16.78 -8.30
C SER A 88 -7.06 15.39 -8.36
N ALA A 89 -8.24 15.28 -8.97
CA ALA A 89 -8.81 13.99 -9.31
C ALA A 89 -8.03 13.42 -10.50
N ILE A 90 -7.41 12.26 -10.31
CA ILE A 90 -6.62 11.58 -11.35
C ILE A 90 -7.41 10.46 -12.03
N ALA A 91 -8.43 9.94 -11.36
CA ALA A 91 -9.35 8.96 -11.93
C ALA A 91 -10.74 9.08 -11.31
N GLN A 92 -11.75 8.70 -12.09
CA GLN A 92 -13.15 8.61 -11.68
C GLN A 92 -13.72 7.29 -12.21
N LEU A 93 -14.15 6.42 -11.30
CA LEU A 93 -14.88 5.20 -11.63
C LEU A 93 -16.38 5.50 -11.79
N PRO A 94 -17.18 4.60 -12.39
CA PRO A 94 -18.62 4.82 -12.56
C PRO A 94 -19.34 5.17 -11.24
N PRO A 95 -20.41 5.99 -11.29
CA PRO A 95 -21.20 6.32 -10.10
C PRO A 95 -21.68 5.07 -9.37
N GLY A 96 -21.62 5.09 -8.04
CA GLY A 96 -21.94 3.94 -7.18
C GLY A 96 -20.77 2.99 -6.92
N THR A 97 -19.58 3.26 -7.47
CA THR A 97 -18.37 2.51 -7.12
C THR A 97 -17.78 2.99 -5.80
N CYS A 98 -17.71 2.13 -4.79
CA CYS A 98 -17.02 2.42 -3.52
C CYS A 98 -15.59 1.89 -3.56
N LEU A 99 -14.59 2.75 -3.36
CA LEU A 99 -13.16 2.38 -3.29
C LEU A 99 -12.80 2.03 -1.84
N THR A 100 -12.33 0.80 -1.62
CA THR A 100 -12.28 0.16 -0.29
C THR A 100 -10.89 -0.33 0.12
N GLY A 101 -9.89 -0.11 -0.72
CA GLY A 101 -8.51 -0.44 -0.42
C GLY A 101 -7.60 0.06 -1.53
N ILE A 102 -6.38 0.43 -1.18
CA ILE A 102 -5.33 0.79 -2.12
C ILE A 102 -3.97 0.30 -1.59
N ALA A 103 -3.16 -0.25 -2.48
CA ALA A 103 -1.78 -0.61 -2.19
C ALA A 103 -0.92 -0.33 -3.43
N GLU A 104 0.29 0.16 -3.22
CA GLU A 104 1.28 0.29 -4.28
C GLU A 104 1.93 -1.08 -4.55
N LEU A 105 1.85 -1.57 -5.78
CA LEU A 105 2.48 -2.84 -6.18
C LEU A 105 3.96 -2.64 -6.58
N ARG A 106 4.25 -1.54 -7.26
CA ARG A 106 5.56 -1.08 -7.73
C ARG A 106 5.49 0.44 -7.94
N PRO A 107 6.61 1.16 -8.08
CA PRO A 107 6.61 2.61 -8.22
C PRO A 107 5.55 3.11 -9.20
N ASP A 108 4.65 3.94 -8.69
CA ASP A 108 3.57 4.61 -9.43
C ASP A 108 2.51 3.68 -10.06
N VAL A 109 2.42 2.43 -9.60
CA VAL A 109 1.38 1.48 -10.01
C VAL A 109 0.66 0.94 -8.78
N PHE A 110 -0.61 1.31 -8.67
CA PHE A 110 -1.46 1.02 -7.52
C PHE A 110 -2.52 0.00 -7.88
N TYR A 111 -2.84 -0.84 -6.92
CA TYR A 111 -3.97 -1.75 -7.00
C TYR A 111 -5.05 -1.19 -6.09
N VAL A 112 -6.26 -1.05 -6.60
CA VAL A 112 -7.41 -0.48 -5.89
C VAL A 112 -8.54 -1.48 -5.88
N GLN A 113 -9.08 -1.76 -4.70
CA GLN A 113 -10.28 -2.59 -4.55
C GLN A 113 -11.52 -1.73 -4.58
N SER A 114 -12.57 -2.23 -5.23
CA SER A 114 -13.88 -1.60 -5.20
C SER A 114 -15.00 -2.60 -4.97
N VAL A 115 -16.16 -2.09 -4.61
CA VAL A 115 -17.45 -2.78 -4.60
C VAL A 115 -18.53 -1.76 -4.97
N ASP A 116 -19.56 -2.17 -5.72
CA ASP A 116 -20.65 -1.26 -6.08
C ASP A 116 -21.62 -1.16 -4.91
N GLY A 117 -22.15 0.03 -4.61
CA GLY A 117 -23.06 0.22 -3.50
C GLY A 117 -23.28 1.67 -3.11
N PHE A 118 -23.73 1.85 -1.87
CA PHE A 118 -23.91 3.15 -1.25
C PHE A 118 -23.33 3.11 0.17
N VAL A 119 -22.15 3.72 0.34
CA VAL A 119 -21.40 3.63 1.60
C VAL A 119 -22.15 4.21 2.80
N TYR A 120 -22.94 5.27 2.60
CA TYR A 120 -23.62 5.97 3.71
C TYR A 120 -24.72 5.16 4.41
N ASN A 121 -25.21 4.07 3.80
CA ASN A 121 -26.08 3.10 4.46
C ASN A 121 -25.49 1.68 4.48
N PHE A 122 -24.20 1.52 4.14
CA PHE A 122 -23.49 0.25 4.08
C PHE A 122 -24.20 -0.83 3.24
N THR A 123 -24.89 -0.41 2.17
CA THR A 123 -25.51 -1.35 1.22
C THR A 123 -24.56 -1.58 0.05
N PHE A 124 -24.11 -2.82 -0.13
CA PHE A 124 -23.19 -3.21 -1.20
C PHE A 124 -23.82 -4.28 -2.08
N THR A 125 -23.59 -4.18 -3.39
CA THR A 125 -24.10 -5.09 -4.42
C THR A 125 -23.30 -6.38 -4.37
N PRO A 126 -23.91 -7.53 -4.02
CA PRO A 126 -23.20 -8.79 -3.98
C PRO A 126 -22.60 -9.13 -5.35
N GLY A 127 -21.36 -9.65 -5.37
CA GLY A 127 -20.69 -10.06 -6.61
C GLY A 127 -20.05 -8.94 -7.42
N SER A 128 -20.16 -7.68 -6.99
CA SER A 128 -19.63 -6.52 -7.73
C SER A 128 -18.16 -6.20 -7.43
N ALA A 129 -17.56 -6.85 -6.42
CA ALA A 129 -16.21 -6.52 -6.01
C ALA A 129 -15.22 -6.69 -7.17
N THR A 130 -14.34 -5.70 -7.36
CA THR A 130 -13.42 -5.61 -8.50
C THR A 130 -12.07 -5.10 -8.03
N LEU A 131 -11.00 -5.61 -8.66
CA LEU A 131 -9.63 -5.12 -8.49
C LEU A 131 -9.23 -4.33 -9.73
N TRP A 132 -8.68 -3.14 -9.52
CA TRP A 132 -8.25 -2.21 -10.56
C TRP A 132 -6.75 -1.96 -10.45
N GLU A 133 -6.06 -1.85 -11.58
CA GLU A 133 -4.71 -1.30 -11.67
C GLU A 133 -4.82 0.16 -12.06
N VAL A 134 -4.12 1.02 -11.33
CA VAL A 134 -4.03 2.46 -11.55
C VAL A 134 -2.57 2.78 -11.83
N ASP A 135 -2.27 3.07 -13.10
CA ASP A 135 -0.93 3.37 -13.57
C ASP A 135 -0.73 4.88 -13.69
N LEU A 136 0.19 5.43 -12.89
CA LEU A 136 0.53 6.86 -12.85
C LEU A 136 1.89 7.18 -13.50
N ARG A 137 2.56 6.19 -14.11
CA ARG A 137 3.93 6.35 -14.63
C ARG A 137 4.03 7.31 -15.81
N ASP A 138 2.93 7.56 -16.53
CA ASP A 138 2.85 8.55 -17.60
C ASP A 138 1.95 9.72 -17.18
N SER A 139 2.51 10.61 -16.37
CA SER A 139 1.79 11.77 -15.81
C SER A 139 1.22 12.70 -16.89
N ALA A 140 1.80 12.74 -18.10
CA ALA A 140 1.31 13.55 -19.20
C ALA A 140 -0.03 13.05 -19.77
N ARG A 141 -0.35 11.76 -19.59
CA ARG A 141 -1.61 11.14 -20.04
C ARG A 141 -2.66 11.08 -18.93
N GLY A 142 -2.30 11.40 -17.69
CA GLY A 142 -3.13 11.12 -16.51
C GLY A 142 -3.13 9.63 -16.14
N ALA A 143 -3.88 9.29 -15.10
CA ALA A 143 -3.94 7.91 -14.63
C ALA A 143 -4.62 6.98 -15.66
N VAL A 144 -4.00 5.85 -15.95
CA VAL A 144 -4.65 4.77 -16.72
C VAL A 144 -5.23 3.76 -15.73
N VAL A 145 -6.56 3.65 -15.71
CA VAL A 145 -7.27 2.70 -14.85
C VAL A 145 -7.74 1.50 -15.66
N THR A 146 -7.27 0.31 -15.29
CA THR A 146 -7.61 -0.95 -15.96
C THR A 146 -8.20 -1.93 -14.96
N LYS A 147 -9.32 -2.57 -15.31
CA LYS A 147 -9.86 -3.68 -14.53
C LYS A 147 -8.91 -4.88 -14.61
N VAL A 148 -8.43 -5.36 -13.46
CA VAL A 148 -7.60 -6.56 -13.38
C VAL A 148 -8.47 -7.80 -13.36
N LEU A 149 -9.40 -7.88 -12.40
CA LEU A 149 -10.29 -9.02 -12.24
C LEU A 149 -11.55 -8.66 -11.44
N SER A 150 -12.60 -9.47 -11.58
CA SER A 150 -13.73 -9.47 -10.66
C SER A 150 -13.46 -10.43 -9.49
N MET A 151 -13.91 -10.08 -8.30
CA MET A 151 -13.82 -10.86 -7.06
C MET A 151 -15.21 -11.16 -6.51
N PRO A 152 -16.09 -11.88 -7.24
CA PRO A 152 -17.51 -11.98 -6.86
C PRO A 152 -17.75 -12.62 -5.48
N GLU A 153 -16.81 -13.43 -4.99
CA GLU A 153 -16.86 -14.04 -3.66
C GLU A 153 -16.46 -13.09 -2.53
N ASN A 154 -15.73 -12.01 -2.85
CA ASN A 154 -15.35 -11.00 -1.88
C ASN A 154 -16.51 -10.01 -1.69
N LYS A 155 -17.29 -10.20 -0.63
CA LYS A 155 -18.57 -9.50 -0.45
C LYS A 155 -18.41 -8.01 -0.24
N VAL A 156 -17.44 -7.61 0.59
CA VAL A 156 -17.06 -6.22 0.88
C VAL A 156 -15.57 -6.24 1.16
N PRO A 157 -14.69 -6.17 0.14
CA PRO A 157 -13.27 -5.96 0.38
C PRO A 157 -13.10 -4.74 1.29
N ASN A 158 -12.21 -4.83 2.28
CA ASN A 158 -11.79 -3.66 3.05
C ASN A 158 -10.34 -3.89 3.50
N GLY A 159 -9.47 -2.92 3.18
CA GLY A 159 -8.04 -3.04 3.36
C GLY A 159 -7.41 -3.93 2.29
N LEU A 160 -6.64 -3.31 1.39
CA LEU A 160 -5.67 -4.00 0.54
C LEU A 160 -4.30 -3.95 1.20
#